data_AF-A0A4Z2GEB3-F1
#
_entry.id   AF-A0A4Z2GEB3-F1
#
_cell.length_a   1.000
_cell.length_b   1.000
_cell.length_c   1.000
_cell.angle_alpha   90.00
_cell.angle_beta   90.00
_cell.angle_gamma   90.00
#
_symmetry.space_group_name_H-M   'P 1'
#
loop_
_entity.id
_entity.type
_entity.pdbx_description
1 polymer ?
#
loop_
_entity_poly.entity_id
_entity_poly.type
_entity_poly.pdbx_seq_one_letter_code
_entity_poly.pdbx_strand_id
1 'polypeptide(L)'
;MNKDSSRSHSIFTIHLEICNTDADGQDRLRAAKLNLVDLAGSERQSKTGATGERLREATKINLSLSALGNVISALVDGRSKYVPYRDSKLTRLLQDSLGGNTRTLMIACLSPSDNNYEESLSTLRYANRAKSIQNRPRINEDPKDALLREFQEEIRKLRALVSGQLGAADLACE
;
A
#
# COMPACT_ATOMS: atom_id res chain seq x y z
N MET A 1 -22.71 18.64 -6.76
CA MET A 1 -21.37 18.36 -6.18
C MET A 1 -20.73 19.66 -5.72
N ASN A 2 -20.14 19.67 -4.51
CA ASN A 2 -19.40 20.81 -4.00
C ASN A 2 -18.07 20.90 -4.78
N LYS A 3 -17.89 21.96 -5.57
CA LYS A 3 -16.87 22.04 -6.63
C LYS A 3 -15.43 21.86 -6.14
N ASP A 4 -15.15 22.29 -4.92
CA ASP A 4 -13.78 22.31 -4.38
C ASP A 4 -13.38 20.96 -3.77
N SER A 5 -14.33 20.22 -3.18
CA SER A 5 -14.08 18.91 -2.57
C SER A 5 -13.90 17.79 -3.59
N SER A 6 -14.53 17.89 -4.77
CA SER A 6 -14.39 16.87 -5.83
C SER A 6 -13.00 16.82 -6.49
N ARG A 7 -12.13 17.76 -6.13
CA ARG A 7 -10.93 18.12 -6.89
C ARG A 7 -9.63 18.03 -6.09
N SER A 8 -9.70 17.70 -4.81
CA SER A 8 -8.54 17.54 -3.93
C SER A 8 -8.45 16.11 -3.41
N HIS A 9 -7.24 15.72 -2.99
CA HIS A 9 -7.00 14.48 -2.28
C HIS A 9 -6.72 14.82 -0.83
N SER A 10 -7.32 14.07 0.10
CA SER A 10 -7.09 14.22 1.53
C SER A 10 -6.41 12.97 2.07
N ILE A 11 -5.31 13.15 2.80
CA ILE A 11 -4.58 12.05 3.45
C ILE A 11 -4.53 12.36 4.94
N PHE A 12 -5.16 11.51 5.73
CA PHE A 12 -5.08 11.56 7.18
C PHE A 12 -4.22 10.39 7.67
N THR A 13 -3.17 10.71 8.42
CA THR A 13 -2.21 9.70 8.89
C THR A 13 -2.24 9.62 10.40
N ILE A 14 -2.42 8.42 10.93
CA ILE A 14 -2.28 8.13 12.37
C ILE A 14 -0.97 7.37 12.56
N HIS A 15 -0.12 7.91 13.42
CA HIS A 15 1.09 7.25 13.90
C HIS A 15 0.81 6.64 15.27
N LEU A 16 1.10 5.36 15.42
CA LEU A 16 0.92 4.61 16.66
C LEU A 16 2.28 4.03 17.06
N GLU A 17 2.71 4.33 18.26
CA GLU A 17 3.91 3.75 18.87
C GLU A 17 3.45 2.93 20.08
N ILE A 18 3.92 1.69 20.15
CA ILE A 18 3.55 0.73 21.18
C ILE A 18 4.85 0.27 21.83
N CYS A 19 4.97 0.54 23.13
CA CYS A 19 6.04 0.01 23.97
C CYS A 19 5.49 -1.17 24.77
N ASN A 20 6.02 -2.37 24.54
CA ASN A 20 5.68 -3.55 25.33
C ASN A 20 6.92 -4.05 26.04
N THR A 21 6.85 -4.24 27.35
CA THR A 21 7.90 -4.93 28.10
C THR A 21 7.69 -6.44 27.97
N ASP A 22 8.67 -7.13 27.42
CA ASP A 22 8.67 -8.59 27.26
C ASP A 22 8.83 -9.30 28.62
N ALA A 23 8.61 -10.63 28.65
CA ALA A 23 8.77 -11.45 29.86
C ALA A 23 10.19 -11.37 30.48
N ASP A 24 11.19 -11.02 29.67
CA ASP A 24 12.59 -10.83 30.08
C ASP A 24 12.89 -9.41 30.59
N GLY A 25 11.87 -8.55 30.73
CA GLY A 25 12.02 -7.16 31.20
C GLY A 25 12.61 -6.20 30.16
N GLN A 26 12.72 -6.61 28.90
CA GLN A 26 13.17 -5.74 27.80
C GLN A 26 12.01 -5.01 27.15
N ASP A 27 12.14 -3.70 27.00
CA ASP A 27 11.17 -2.88 26.27
C ASP A 27 11.32 -3.06 24.77
N ARG A 28 10.25 -3.49 24.12
CA ARG A 28 10.14 -3.58 22.66
C ARG A 28 9.29 -2.45 22.13
N LEU A 29 9.86 -1.68 21.21
CA LEU A 29 9.14 -0.61 20.51
C LEU A 29 8.61 -1.11 19.17
N ARG A 30 7.31 -0.94 18.95
CA ARG A 30 6.63 -1.19 17.68
C ARG A 30 6.02 0.10 17.16
N ALA A 31 6.23 0.37 15.89
CA ALA A 31 5.63 1.51 15.22
C ALA A 31 4.62 1.05 14.15
N ALA A 32 3.44 1.66 14.13
CA ALA A 32 2.45 1.46 13.11
C ALA A 32 2.03 2.80 12.50
N LYS A 33 1.75 2.77 11.20
CA LYS A 33 1.29 3.92 10.43
C LYS A 33 0.00 3.54 9.72
N LEU A 34 -1.10 4.20 10.05
CA LEU A 34 -2.38 4.05 9.36
C LEU A 34 -2.62 5.27 8.47
N ASN A 35 -2.79 5.03 7.18
CA ASN A 35 -3.14 6.07 6.21
C ASN A 35 -4.62 5.90 5.82
N LEU A 36 -5.43 6.94 6.05
CA LEU A 36 -6.79 7.08 5.52
C LEU A 36 -6.74 8.08 4.38
N VAL A 37 -7.09 7.62 3.18
CA VAL A 37 -6.91 8.39 1.94
C VAL A 37 -8.27 8.56 1.27
N ASP A 38 -8.70 9.81 1.13
CA ASP A 38 -9.85 10.20 0.32
C ASP A 38 -9.33 10.81 -0.99
N LEU A 39 -9.66 10.18 -2.11
CA LEU A 39 -9.16 10.57 -3.42
C LEU A 39 -10.15 11.51 -4.12
N ALA A 40 -9.63 12.43 -4.93
CA ALA A 40 -10.42 13.25 -5.82
C ALA A 40 -11.27 12.38 -6.76
N GLY A 41 -12.31 12.99 -7.34
CA GLY A 41 -13.21 12.34 -8.29
C GLY A 41 -12.45 11.72 -9.48
N SER A 42 -12.81 10.49 -9.83
CA SER A 42 -12.20 9.73 -10.93
C SER A 42 -12.82 10.01 -12.30
N GLU A 43 -13.80 10.92 -12.37
CA GLU A 43 -14.55 11.21 -13.58
C GLU A 43 -13.72 11.89 -14.68
N ARG A 44 -14.07 11.60 -15.94
CA ARG A 44 -13.38 12.18 -17.09
C ARG A 44 -13.74 13.65 -17.29
N GLN A 45 -12.72 14.44 -17.63
CA GLN A 45 -12.85 15.89 -17.84
C GLN A 45 -13.81 16.27 -18.97
N SER A 46 -13.96 15.41 -19.98
CA SER A 46 -14.83 15.66 -21.14
C SER A 46 -16.30 15.86 -20.73
N LYS A 47 -16.72 15.31 -19.59
CA LYS A 47 -18.07 15.53 -19.04
C LYS A 47 -18.23 16.83 -18.26
N THR A 48 -17.13 17.51 -17.92
CA THR A 48 -17.16 18.70 -17.04
C THR A 48 -17.36 20.02 -17.78
N GLY A 49 -17.21 20.04 -19.11
CA GLY A 49 -17.37 21.25 -19.93
C GLY A 49 -16.42 22.41 -19.56
N ALA A 50 -15.31 22.13 -18.87
CA ALA A 50 -14.41 23.14 -18.34
C ALA A 50 -13.52 23.76 -19.44
N THR A 51 -13.50 25.09 -19.54
CA THR A 51 -12.65 25.85 -20.47
C THR A 51 -11.67 26.77 -19.73
N GLY A 52 -10.54 27.11 -20.37
CA GLY A 52 -9.56 28.08 -19.86
C GLY A 52 -8.81 27.64 -18.60
N GLU A 53 -8.76 28.51 -17.58
CA GLU A 53 -8.11 28.27 -16.27
C GLU A 53 -8.64 26.99 -15.58
N ARG A 54 -9.95 26.73 -15.69
CA ARG A 54 -10.58 25.53 -15.13
C ARG A 54 -10.13 24.25 -15.82
N LEU A 55 -9.75 24.31 -17.09
CA LEU A 55 -9.17 23.17 -17.81
C LEU A 55 -7.76 22.88 -17.28
N ARG A 56 -6.93 23.91 -17.08
CA ARG A 56 -5.58 23.75 -16.50
C ARG A 56 -5.61 23.14 -15.10
N GLU A 57 -6.56 23.57 -14.27
CA GLU A 57 -6.78 22.99 -12.94
C GLU A 57 -7.25 21.54 -13.01
N ALA A 58 -8.27 21.25 -13.83
CA ALA A 58 -8.77 19.90 -14.04
C ALA A 58 -7.65 18.94 -14.51
N THR A 59 -6.76 19.40 -15.41
CA THR A 59 -5.59 18.64 -15.87
C THR A 59 -4.64 18.27 -14.74
N LYS A 60 -4.41 19.16 -13.78
CA LYS A 60 -3.55 18.87 -12.62
C LYS A 60 -4.17 17.83 -11.68
N ILE A 61 -5.49 17.80 -11.55
CA ILE A 61 -6.19 16.85 -10.67
C ILE A 61 -6.08 15.44 -11.26
N ASN A 62 -6.45 15.30 -12.54
CA ASN A 62 -6.35 14.01 -13.22
C ASN A 62 -4.91 13.54 -13.44
N LEU A 63 -3.93 14.44 -13.41
CA LEU A 63 -2.52 14.05 -13.43
C LEU A 63 -2.18 13.10 -12.27
N SER A 64 -2.64 13.41 -11.06
CA SER A 64 -2.35 12.58 -9.88
C SER A 64 -3.03 11.21 -9.90
N LEU A 65 -4.29 11.14 -10.35
CA LEU A 65 -5.00 9.86 -10.53
C LEU A 65 -4.47 9.05 -11.71
N SER A 66 -4.04 9.72 -12.79
CA SER A 66 -3.41 9.07 -13.94
C SER A 66 -2.04 8.49 -13.55
N ALA A 67 -1.23 9.25 -12.81
CA ALA A 67 0.03 8.76 -12.24
C ALA A 67 -0.21 7.57 -11.32
N LEU A 68 -1.25 7.61 -10.48
CA LEU A 68 -1.65 6.47 -9.66
C LEU A 68 -2.00 5.25 -10.53
N GLY A 69 -2.78 5.43 -11.60
CA GLY A 69 -3.09 4.36 -12.55
C GLY A 69 -1.85 3.77 -13.26
N ASN A 70 -0.86 4.59 -13.57
CA ASN A 70 0.41 4.15 -14.16
C ASN A 70 1.25 3.33 -13.16
N VAL A 71 1.31 3.77 -11.90
CA VAL A 71 1.97 3.03 -10.81
C VAL A 71 1.32 1.66 -10.63
N ILE A 72 -0.01 1.59 -10.57
CA ILE A 72 -0.73 0.32 -10.46
C ILE A 72 -0.42 -0.60 -11.65
N SER A 73 -0.48 -0.06 -12.86
CA SER A 73 -0.22 -0.87 -14.07
C SER A 73 1.22 -1.42 -14.07
N ALA A 74 2.20 -0.59 -13.72
CA ALA A 74 3.60 -1.02 -13.61
C ALA A 74 3.81 -2.10 -12.53
N LEU A 75 3.11 -1.99 -11.39
CA LEU A 75 3.18 -2.98 -10.30
C LEU A 75 2.53 -4.31 -10.69
N VAL A 76 1.41 -4.27 -11.42
CA VAL A 76 0.68 -5.47 -11.86
C VAL A 76 1.42 -6.19 -12.98
N ASP A 77 2.00 -5.44 -13.94
CA ASP A 77 2.74 -6.04 -15.04
C ASP A 77 4.00 -6.77 -14.56
N GLY A 78 4.63 -6.30 -13.46
CA GLY A 78 5.78 -6.93 -12.82
C GLY A 78 7.08 -6.97 -13.65
N ARG A 79 7.02 -6.58 -14.93
CA ARG A 79 8.15 -6.56 -15.88
C ARG A 79 9.02 -5.31 -15.73
N SER A 80 8.44 -4.21 -15.25
CA SER A 80 9.18 -2.96 -15.12
C SER A 80 9.99 -2.97 -13.82
N LYS A 81 11.30 -2.76 -13.95
CA LYS A 81 12.19 -2.53 -12.79
C LYS A 81 11.93 -1.17 -12.14
N TYR A 82 11.30 -0.25 -12.86
CA TYR A 82 10.99 1.11 -12.40
C TYR A 82 9.48 1.32 -12.28
N VAL A 83 9.05 1.74 -11.10
CA VAL A 83 7.66 2.15 -10.83
C VAL A 83 7.62 3.67 -10.69
N PRO A 84 6.77 4.38 -11.46
CA PRO A 84 6.82 5.84 -11.59
C PRO A 84 6.16 6.58 -10.41
N TYR A 85 6.54 6.28 -9.17
CA TYR A 85 5.98 6.96 -7.99
C TYR A 85 6.24 8.47 -8.00
N ARG A 86 7.29 8.93 -8.70
CA ARG A 86 7.71 10.33 -8.73
C ARG A 86 6.83 11.24 -9.58
N ASP A 87 5.97 10.67 -10.42
CA ASP A 87 5.15 11.42 -11.39
C ASP A 87 4.09 12.29 -10.70
N SER A 88 3.75 12.00 -9.44
CA SER A 88 2.88 12.87 -8.64
C SER A 88 3.26 12.87 -7.15
N LYS A 89 2.92 13.95 -6.43
CA LYS A 89 3.10 13.99 -4.97
C LYS A 89 2.28 12.89 -4.26
N LEU A 90 1.08 12.60 -4.77
CA LEU A 90 0.19 11.56 -4.25
C LEU A 90 0.87 10.19 -4.29
N THR A 91 1.37 9.78 -5.45
CA THR A 91 2.04 8.48 -5.63
C THR A 91 3.34 8.37 -4.84
N ARG A 92 4.04 9.49 -4.56
CA ARG A 92 5.19 9.52 -3.65
C ARG A 92 4.79 9.27 -2.20
N LEU A 93 3.71 9.89 -1.74
CA LEU A 93 3.21 9.72 -0.37
C LEU A 93 2.66 8.29 -0.14
N LEU A 94 2.05 7.70 -1.18
CA LEU A 94 1.46 6.37 -1.15
C LEU A 94 2.41 5.26 -1.64
N GLN A 95 3.69 5.56 -1.83
CA GLN A 95 4.66 4.59 -2.34
C GLN A 95 4.72 3.33 -1.46
N ASP A 96 4.67 3.51 -0.13
CA ASP A 96 4.68 2.39 0.80
C ASP A 96 3.36 1.58 0.78
N SER A 97 2.24 2.26 0.52
CA SER A 97 0.91 1.65 0.39
C SER A 97 0.74 0.82 -0.89
N LEU A 98 1.56 1.04 -1.92
CA LEU A 98 1.40 0.41 -3.23
C LEU A 98 2.68 -0.34 -3.60
N GLY A 99 2.76 -1.63 -3.29
CA GLY A 99 3.93 -2.47 -3.52
C GLY A 99 5.01 -2.41 -2.42
N GLY A 100 4.75 -1.70 -1.31
CA GLY A 100 5.66 -1.52 -0.20
C GLY A 100 5.30 -2.30 1.07
N ASN A 101 5.70 -1.76 2.22
CA ASN A 101 5.51 -2.33 3.55
C ASN A 101 4.23 -1.81 4.21
N THR A 102 3.08 -2.10 3.61
CA THR A 102 1.79 -1.71 4.17
C THR A 102 0.72 -2.74 3.82
N ARG A 103 -0.23 -2.97 4.71
CA ARG A 103 -1.47 -3.67 4.38
C ARG A 103 -2.45 -2.66 3.78
N THR A 104 -2.76 -2.81 2.51
CA THR A 104 -3.54 -1.81 1.77
C THR A 104 -4.92 -2.35 1.41
N LEU A 105 -5.94 -1.57 1.71
CA LEU A 105 -7.32 -1.80 1.31
C LEU A 105 -7.76 -0.66 0.39
N MET A 106 -8.35 -1.00 -0.75
CA MET A 106 -8.98 -0.04 -1.65
C MET A 106 -10.49 -0.20 -1.58
N ILE A 107 -11.21 0.91 -1.36
CA ILE A 107 -12.67 0.96 -1.43
C ILE A 107 -13.04 1.66 -2.75
N ALA A 108 -13.76 0.93 -3.61
CA ALA A 108 -14.26 1.46 -4.87
C ALA A 108 -15.70 1.95 -4.69
N CYS A 109 -15.91 3.26 -4.67
CA CYS A 109 -17.23 3.89 -4.56
C CYS A 109 -17.86 4.01 -5.95
N LEU A 110 -19.07 3.47 -6.11
CA LEU A 110 -19.78 3.41 -7.40
C LEU A 110 -21.18 4.02 -7.26
N SER A 111 -21.68 4.57 -8.37
CA SER A 111 -23.07 5.01 -8.45
C SER A 111 -23.90 3.93 -9.17
N PRO A 112 -25.09 3.57 -8.66
CA PRO A 112 -25.98 2.60 -9.30
C PRO A 112 -26.78 3.18 -10.48
N SER A 113 -26.66 4.47 -10.76
CA SER A 113 -27.42 5.14 -11.83
C SER A 113 -26.87 4.83 -13.22
N ASP A 114 -27.76 4.61 -14.18
CA ASP A 114 -27.42 4.34 -15.58
C ASP A 114 -26.57 5.46 -16.21
N ASN A 115 -26.84 6.72 -15.85
CA ASN A 115 -26.08 7.87 -16.31
C ASN A 115 -24.58 7.81 -15.93
N ASN A 116 -24.22 7.01 -14.93
CA ASN A 116 -22.86 6.82 -14.44
C ASN A 116 -22.23 5.48 -14.84
N TYR A 117 -22.89 4.69 -15.70
CA TYR A 117 -22.44 3.35 -16.10
C TYR A 117 -20.97 3.31 -16.53
N GLU A 118 -20.55 4.21 -17.43
CA GLU A 118 -19.17 4.28 -17.94
C GLU A 118 -18.13 4.60 -16.86
N GLU A 119 -18.48 5.46 -15.90
CA GLU A 119 -17.57 5.80 -14.79
C GLU A 119 -17.49 4.63 -13.80
N SER A 120 -18.63 4.03 -13.46
CA SER A 120 -18.69 2.86 -12.58
C SER A 120 -17.90 1.68 -13.15
N LEU A 121 -18.01 1.42 -14.45
CA LEU A 121 -17.22 0.40 -15.14
C LEU A 121 -15.72 0.73 -15.14
N SER A 122 -15.36 1.99 -15.34
CA SER A 122 -13.96 2.45 -15.29
C SER A 122 -13.36 2.26 -13.89
N THR A 123 -14.09 2.62 -12.83
CA THR A 123 -13.69 2.42 -11.43
C THR A 123 -13.55 0.95 -11.07
N LEU A 124 -14.48 0.09 -11.52
CA LEU A 124 -14.39 -1.37 -11.32
C LEU A 124 -13.15 -1.97 -12.01
N ARG A 125 -12.87 -1.60 -13.25
CA ARG A 125 -11.66 -2.03 -13.97
C ARG A 125 -10.39 -1.58 -13.26
N TYR A 126 -10.40 -0.36 -12.73
CA TYR A 126 -9.30 0.18 -11.93
C TYR A 126 -9.07 -0.64 -10.66
N ALA A 127 -10.13 -0.89 -9.88
CA ALA A 127 -10.08 -1.69 -8.66
C ALA A 127 -9.64 -3.14 -8.93
N ASN A 128 -10.08 -3.73 -10.04
CA ASN A 128 -9.66 -5.07 -10.45
C ASN A 128 -8.15 -5.16 -10.71
N ARG A 129 -7.55 -4.13 -11.33
CA ARG A 129 -6.09 -4.05 -11.47
C ARG A 129 -5.41 -3.87 -10.12
N ALA A 130 -5.91 -2.93 -9.30
CA ALA A 130 -5.35 -2.65 -7.98
C ALA A 130 -5.32 -3.88 -7.07
N LYS A 131 -6.34 -4.76 -7.16
CA LYS A 131 -6.42 -6.04 -6.44
C LYS A 131 -5.21 -6.96 -6.69
N SER A 132 -4.56 -6.85 -7.84
CA SER A 132 -3.43 -7.70 -8.22
C SER A 132 -2.08 -7.21 -7.71
N ILE A 133 -2.04 -6.05 -7.05
CA ILE A 133 -0.81 -5.51 -6.44
C ILE A 133 -0.42 -6.38 -5.25
N GLN A 134 0.85 -6.79 -5.21
CA GLN A 134 1.40 -7.55 -4.09
C GLN A 134 2.22 -6.64 -3.18
N ASN A 135 1.72 -6.41 -1.96
CA ASN A 135 2.48 -5.74 -0.91
C ASN A 135 3.28 -6.74 -0.09
N ARG A 136 4.34 -6.27 0.58
CA ARG A 136 5.19 -7.08 1.45
C ARG A 136 5.20 -6.51 2.88
N PRO A 137 4.07 -6.61 3.60
CA PRO A 137 3.97 -6.10 4.96
C PRO A 137 4.91 -6.87 5.91
N ARG A 138 5.62 -6.13 6.75
CA ARG A 138 6.57 -6.56 7.79
C ARG A 138 6.27 -5.77 9.06
N ILE A 139 6.63 -6.33 10.20
CA ILE A 139 6.46 -5.64 11.49
C ILE A 139 7.54 -4.57 11.60
N ASN A 140 7.17 -3.32 11.90
CA ASN A 140 8.13 -2.26 12.16
C ASN A 140 8.51 -2.28 13.64
N GLU A 141 9.70 -2.79 13.92
CA GLU A 141 10.31 -2.84 15.25
C GLU A 141 11.67 -2.13 15.19
N ASP A 142 12.23 -1.79 16.35
CA ASP A 142 13.58 -1.23 16.39
C ASP A 142 14.56 -2.20 15.69
N PRO A 143 15.41 -1.73 14.78
CA PRO A 143 16.39 -2.59 14.10
C PRO A 143 17.27 -3.39 15.06
N LYS A 144 17.52 -2.88 16.27
CA LYS A 144 18.24 -3.64 17.31
C LYS A 144 17.43 -4.84 17.80
N ASP A 145 16.14 -4.65 18.08
CA ASP A 145 15.24 -5.71 18.54
C ASP A 145 14.98 -6.76 17.45
N ALA A 146 14.87 -6.30 16.20
CA ALA A 146 14.73 -7.17 15.03
C ALA A 146 15.98 -8.05 14.85
N LEU A 147 17.18 -7.46 14.94
CA LEU A 147 18.44 -8.18 14.82
C LEU A 147 18.68 -9.14 15.99
N LEU A 148 18.33 -8.73 17.22
CA LEU A 148 18.39 -9.59 18.41
C LEU A 148 17.51 -10.83 18.24
N ARG A 149 16.30 -10.68 17.70
CA ARG A 149 15.41 -11.82 17.44
C ARG A 149 15.99 -12.76 16.39
N GLU A 150 16.51 -12.22 15.30
CA GLU A 150 17.14 -13.02 14.23
C GLU A 150 18.34 -13.80 14.77
N PHE A 151 19.20 -13.18 15.57
CA PHE A 151 20.29 -13.86 16.25
C PHE A 151 19.82 -14.92 17.25
N GLN A 152 18.76 -14.66 18.02
CA GLN A 152 18.20 -15.65 18.94
C GLN A 152 17.61 -16.86 18.21
N GLU A 153 16.92 -16.64 17.09
CA GLU A 153 16.40 -17.71 16.24
C GLU A 153 17.53 -18.54 15.61
N GLU A 154 18.57 -17.88 15.09
CA GLU A 154 19.71 -18.57 14.51
C GLU A 154 20.51 -19.35 15.57
N ILE A 155 20.72 -18.77 16.77
CA ILE A 155 21.30 -19.48 17.91
C ILE A 155 20.46 -20.71 18.28
N ARG A 156 19.12 -20.58 18.30
CA ARG A 156 18.22 -21.71 18.59
C ARG A 156 18.35 -22.81 17.54
N LYS A 157 18.38 -22.45 16.27
CA LYS A 157 18.53 -23.37 15.14
C LYS A 157 19.90 -24.07 15.16
N LEU A 158 20.98 -23.33 15.35
CA LEU A 158 22.33 -23.87 15.45
C LEU A 158 22.48 -24.77 16.68
N ARG A 159 21.92 -24.39 17.83
CA ARG A 159 21.90 -25.24 19.03
C ARG A 159 21.14 -26.54 18.79
N ALA A 160 20.02 -26.51 18.06
CA ALA A 160 19.25 -27.71 17.69
C ALA A 160 20.01 -28.62 16.71
N LEU A 161 20.79 -28.04 15.79
CA LEU A 161 21.67 -28.80 14.88
C LEU A 161 22.82 -29.46 15.64
N VAL A 162 23.45 -28.73 16.57
CA VAL A 162 24.56 -29.24 17.40
C VAL A 162 24.08 -30.27 18.43
N SER A 163 22.85 -30.16 18.94
CA SER A 163 22.26 -31.15 19.86
C SER A 163 21.76 -32.42 19.17
N GLY A 164 21.92 -32.56 17.85
CA GLY A 164 21.68 -33.81 17.12
C GLY A 164 20.21 -34.17 16.88
N GLN A 165 19.26 -33.25 17.11
CA GLN A 165 17.82 -33.57 17.02
C GLN A 165 17.25 -33.65 15.59
N LEU A 166 18.05 -33.42 14.55
CA LEU A 166 17.67 -33.63 13.14
C LEU A 166 18.23 -34.94 12.54
N GLY A 167 18.94 -35.76 13.31
CA GLY A 167 19.52 -37.03 12.84
C GLY A 167 18.63 -38.27 13.03
N ALA A 168 17.47 -38.16 13.68
CA ALA A 168 16.66 -39.32 14.07
C ALA A 168 15.24 -39.37 13.46
N ALA A 169 14.81 -38.33 12.72
CA ALA A 169 13.46 -38.27 12.16
C ALA A 169 13.34 -38.79 10.71
N ASP A 170 14.45 -38.90 9.97
CA ASP A 170 14.45 -39.31 8.55
C ASP A 170 14.79 -40.80 8.31
N LEU A 171 14.79 -41.64 9.36
CA LEU A 171 15.11 -43.08 9.27
C LEU A 171 13.96 -44.01 9.71
N ALA A 172 12.74 -43.49 9.91
CA ALA A 172 11.59 -44.25 10.43
C ALA A 172 10.37 -44.29 9.49
N CYS A 173 10.56 -44.14 8.19
CA CYS A 173 9.54 -44.47 7.18
C CYS A 173 10.20 -45.24 6.02
N GLU A 174 10.49 -46.52 6.28
CA GLU A 174 10.35 -47.60 5.30
C GLU A 174 9.00 -48.30 5.53
#